data_AF-A0A8X7YPL9-F1
#
_entry.id   AF-A0A8X7YPL9-F1
#
_cell.length_a   1.000
_cell.length_b   1.000
_cell.length_c   1.000
_cell.angle_alpha   90.00
_cell.angle_beta   90.00
_cell.angle_gamma   90.00
#
_symmetry.space_group_name_H-M   'P 1'
#
loop_
_entity.id
_entity.type
_entity.pdbx_description
1 polymer ?
#
loop_
_entity_poly.entity_id
_entity_poly.type
_entity_poly.pdbx_seq_one_letter_code
_entity_poly.pdbx_strand_id
1 'polypeptide(L)'
;MDLKSNHSAPVLTDSAPLSKSRLRGYRGLMLPYSPSGAPFSPNLLLSIPRRKTGVLDDVRSCGWLDAMKSSSPTHKKFAKDINHELSSPDPEVAYRTWLLKYPSALASFEQIANFAKGKRIALFLDYDGTLSPIVENPDNAFMSDDMRSIVKEVAKYFPTAIISGRSRDKVYEFVGLTELYYAGSHGMDIMCPVRQSVSDYDRNCIKSTDKQGNEVNLFQPAREFLPMIDKVYSSLVRITEDIKGATVENNKFCVSVHYRNVDQDNWKSVGERVQDVIKKYPSLRLTQGRKVLEIRPAINWDKGKALEFLLESLDLSNCDDVLPIYVGDDRTDEDAFKVLRERNCGYGIFVSKSPKESKAYYSLRDPAEVMEFLKSLVTWKKSSAL
;
A
#
# COMPACT_ATOMS: atom_id res chain seq x y z
N MET A 1 -5.39 21.43 37.77
CA MET A 1 -4.78 20.20 38.30
C MET A 1 -5.10 19.08 37.32
N ASP A 2 -4.06 18.71 36.56
CA ASP A 2 -3.73 17.43 35.86
C ASP A 2 -4.85 16.65 35.15
N LEU A 3 -4.94 16.46 33.82
CA LEU A 3 -4.06 16.26 32.64
C LEU A 3 -3.35 14.88 32.48
N LYS A 4 -3.89 14.14 31.50
CA LYS A 4 -3.27 13.29 30.44
C LYS A 4 -3.11 11.77 30.67
N SER A 5 -3.87 11.00 29.89
CA SER A 5 -3.55 9.64 29.45
C SER A 5 -2.87 9.69 28.07
N ASN A 6 -1.64 9.19 27.97
CA ASN A 6 -0.93 9.00 26.69
C ASN A 6 -1.22 7.60 26.15
N HIS A 7 -1.66 7.51 24.90
CA HIS A 7 -1.71 6.26 24.14
C HIS A 7 -0.39 6.09 23.40
N SER A 8 0.33 5.00 23.70
CA SER A 8 1.56 4.57 23.04
C SER A 8 1.32 3.20 22.41
N ALA A 9 1.60 3.04 21.10
CA ALA A 9 1.44 1.78 20.35
C ALA A 9 2.80 1.06 20.12
N PRO A 10 2.86 -0.26 19.99
CA PRO A 10 4.18 -0.94 19.94
C PRO A 10 4.30 -2.06 18.89
N VAL A 11 5.50 -2.63 18.68
CA VAL A 11 5.81 -3.51 17.51
C VAL A 11 6.47 -4.84 17.84
N LEU A 12 6.53 -5.88 17.02
CA LEU A 12 6.82 -7.25 17.48
C LEU A 12 8.29 -7.74 17.39
N THR A 13 8.61 -8.81 18.15
CA THR A 13 9.77 -9.73 17.96
C THR A 13 9.30 -11.18 18.04
N ASP A 14 9.89 -12.07 17.25
CA ASP A 14 9.37 -13.43 16.98
C ASP A 14 10.08 -14.54 17.77
N SER A 15 9.35 -15.61 18.14
CA SER A 15 9.94 -16.92 18.48
C SER A 15 8.97 -18.10 18.25
N ALA A 16 9.54 -19.23 17.79
CA ALA A 16 8.90 -20.41 17.19
C ALA A 16 8.67 -21.59 18.21
N PRO A 17 8.24 -22.81 17.83
CA PRO A 17 6.95 -23.36 18.26
C PRO A 17 7.03 -24.63 19.14
N LEU A 18 6.00 -24.87 19.97
CA LEU A 18 5.83 -26.11 20.75
C LEU A 18 4.49 -26.82 20.49
N SER A 19 4.58 -27.88 19.69
CA SER A 19 4.08 -29.26 19.85
C SER A 19 2.83 -29.63 20.72
N LYS A 20 1.90 -30.35 20.04
CA LYS A 20 1.22 -31.65 20.36
C LYS A 20 -0.15 -31.75 21.10
N SER A 21 -1.06 -32.40 20.34
CA SER A 21 -2.04 -33.47 20.72
C SER A 21 -3.40 -33.02 21.33
N ARG A 22 -4.56 -33.69 21.18
CA ARG A 22 -5.06 -34.90 20.47
C ARG A 22 -6.61 -34.98 20.68
N LEU A 23 -7.35 -35.67 19.78
CA LEU A 23 -8.65 -36.40 19.98
C LEU A 23 -9.91 -35.56 20.30
N ARG A 24 -11.17 -35.78 19.86
CA ARG A 24 -12.06 -36.76 19.18
C ARG A 24 -13.12 -35.89 18.43
N GLY A 25 -13.86 -36.24 17.37
CA GLY A 25 -14.41 -37.52 16.90
C GLY A 25 -15.92 -37.59 17.21
N TYR A 26 -16.82 -37.17 16.30
CA TYR A 26 -18.23 -37.63 16.24
C TYR A 26 -18.81 -37.55 14.81
N ARG A 27 -19.56 -38.61 14.46
CA ARG A 27 -20.22 -38.93 13.17
C ARG A 27 -21.65 -38.35 13.08
N GLY A 28 -22.13 -38.17 11.84
CA GLY A 28 -23.55 -38.22 11.44
C GLY A 28 -23.66 -37.99 9.91
N LEU A 29 -23.76 -39.03 9.08
CA LEU A 29 -24.94 -39.72 8.53
C LEU A 29 -25.80 -38.91 7.54
N MET A 30 -26.17 -39.59 6.46
CA MET A 30 -26.52 -39.12 5.11
C MET A 30 -28.03 -39.29 4.77
N LEU A 31 -28.54 -38.36 3.94
CA LEU A 31 -29.54 -38.49 2.84
C LEU A 31 -31.02 -38.81 3.18
N PRO A 32 -31.96 -38.78 2.21
CA PRO A 32 -32.39 -37.66 1.33
C PRO A 32 -33.94 -37.60 1.19
N TYR A 33 -34.57 -36.56 0.60
CA TYR A 33 -35.90 -36.72 -0.05
C TYR A 33 -36.24 -35.56 -1.02
N SER A 34 -36.83 -35.92 -2.16
CA SER A 34 -37.60 -35.07 -3.11
C SER A 34 -38.94 -35.76 -3.38
N PRO A 35 -40.03 -35.01 -3.71
CA PRO A 35 -40.62 -35.04 -5.08
C PRO A 35 -41.26 -33.68 -5.51
N SER A 36 -41.10 -33.15 -6.74
CA SER A 36 -41.86 -33.31 -8.02
C SER A 36 -43.27 -32.68 -8.13
N GLY A 37 -43.45 -31.77 -9.11
CA GLY A 37 -44.77 -31.35 -9.66
C GLY A 37 -44.71 -30.10 -10.59
N ALA A 38 -44.88 -30.31 -11.91
CA ALA A 38 -45.12 -29.30 -12.97
C ALA A 38 -46.63 -29.34 -13.39
N PRO A 39 -47.19 -28.63 -14.42
CA PRO A 39 -46.61 -27.77 -15.49
C PRO A 39 -47.45 -26.50 -15.87
N PHE A 40 -46.99 -25.66 -16.83
CA PHE A 40 -47.72 -25.07 -17.99
C PHE A 40 -46.86 -24.01 -18.72
N SER A 41 -47.05 -23.91 -20.04
CA SER A 41 -46.16 -23.38 -21.11
C SER A 41 -46.50 -21.93 -21.57
N PRO A 42 -46.11 -21.43 -22.78
CA PRO A 42 -44.78 -20.99 -23.27
C PRO A 42 -44.77 -19.55 -23.85
N ASN A 43 -43.60 -19.12 -24.36
CA ASN A 43 -43.31 -17.97 -25.25
C ASN A 43 -43.09 -16.58 -24.62
N LEU A 44 -41.82 -16.14 -24.57
CA LEU A 44 -41.39 -14.93 -25.29
C LEU A 44 -39.85 -14.96 -25.47
N LEU A 45 -39.42 -14.99 -26.73
CA LEU A 45 -38.04 -14.78 -27.15
C LEU A 45 -37.69 -13.29 -27.00
N LEU A 46 -36.67 -12.98 -26.21
CA LEU A 46 -35.89 -11.75 -26.33
C LEU A 46 -34.41 -12.09 -26.10
N SER A 47 -33.64 -11.88 -27.17
CA SER A 47 -32.22 -12.14 -27.30
C SER A 47 -31.39 -11.22 -26.39
N ILE A 48 -30.72 -11.81 -25.40
CA ILE A 48 -29.72 -11.11 -24.59
C ILE A 48 -28.32 -11.42 -25.18
N PRO A 49 -27.52 -10.41 -25.56
CA PRO A 49 -26.16 -10.64 -26.06
C PRO A 49 -25.27 -11.16 -24.92
N ARG A 50 -24.60 -12.29 -25.16
CA ARG A 50 -23.48 -12.77 -24.33
C ARG A 50 -22.38 -11.69 -24.29
N ARG A 51 -22.25 -10.98 -23.17
CA ARG A 51 -21.04 -10.19 -22.88
C ARG A 51 -19.88 -11.16 -22.66
N LYS A 52 -18.90 -11.09 -23.57
CA LYS A 52 -17.61 -11.77 -23.47
C LYS A 52 -16.93 -11.40 -22.16
N THR A 53 -16.51 -12.41 -21.42
CA THR A 53 -15.45 -12.37 -20.40
C THR A 53 -14.17 -11.85 -21.05
N GLY A 54 -13.84 -10.59 -20.78
CA GLY A 54 -12.55 -10.00 -21.13
C GLY A 54 -11.48 -10.47 -20.15
N VAL A 55 -10.91 -11.64 -20.39
CA VAL A 55 -9.59 -12.00 -19.89
C VAL A 55 -8.62 -11.51 -20.96
N LEU A 56 -7.96 -10.38 -20.69
CA LEU A 56 -6.88 -9.87 -21.54
C LEU A 56 -5.65 -10.75 -21.32
N ASP A 57 -5.56 -11.72 -22.22
CA ASP A 57 -4.39 -12.49 -22.57
C ASP A 57 -3.53 -11.58 -23.48
N ASP A 58 -2.61 -10.80 -22.90
CA ASP A 58 -1.74 -9.94 -23.71
C ASP A 58 -0.43 -9.57 -23.00
N VAL A 59 0.47 -10.54 -22.84
CA VAL A 59 1.91 -10.26 -22.66
C VAL A 59 2.74 -11.33 -23.37
N ARG A 60 2.93 -11.14 -24.68
CA ARG A 60 4.09 -11.72 -25.39
C ARG A 60 5.36 -11.01 -24.93
N SER A 61 6.47 -11.76 -24.88
CA SER A 61 7.75 -11.45 -24.22
C SER A 61 8.45 -10.13 -24.56
N CYS A 62 7.94 -9.31 -25.49
CA CYS A 62 8.48 -7.98 -25.80
C CYS A 62 7.95 -6.87 -24.88
N GLY A 63 6.72 -6.96 -24.36
CA GLY A 63 6.12 -5.88 -23.55
C GLY A 63 6.69 -5.75 -22.13
N TRP A 64 7.28 -6.83 -21.61
CA TRP A 64 7.68 -6.90 -20.20
C TRP A 64 8.98 -6.12 -19.92
N LEU A 65 9.92 -6.13 -20.86
CA LEU A 65 11.14 -5.33 -20.81
C LEU A 65 10.87 -3.84 -20.91
N ASP A 66 9.94 -3.43 -21.78
CA ASP A 66 9.58 -2.01 -21.92
C ASP A 66 8.88 -1.50 -20.65
N ALA A 67 8.16 -2.38 -19.95
CA ALA A 67 7.61 -2.08 -18.63
C ALA A 67 8.69 -1.96 -17.53
N MET A 68 9.75 -2.77 -17.57
CA MET A 68 10.93 -2.59 -16.68
C MET A 68 11.72 -1.30 -16.99
N LYS A 69 11.83 -0.94 -18.27
CA LYS A 69 12.49 0.31 -18.70
C LYS A 69 11.68 1.53 -18.28
N SER A 70 10.35 1.51 -18.43
CA SER A 70 9.48 2.64 -18.04
C SER A 70 9.36 2.83 -16.53
N SER A 71 9.53 1.76 -15.74
CA SER A 71 9.60 1.83 -14.27
C SER A 71 10.97 2.24 -13.73
N SER A 72 11.97 2.43 -14.61
CA SER A 72 13.29 2.94 -14.25
C SER A 72 13.29 4.46 -14.15
N PRO A 73 13.79 5.08 -13.07
CA PRO A 73 14.01 6.52 -13.05
C PRO A 73 14.90 6.91 -14.22
N THR A 74 14.42 7.81 -15.07
CA THR A 74 15.15 8.28 -16.25
C THR A 74 16.39 9.03 -15.76
N HIS A 75 17.56 8.40 -15.86
CA HIS A 75 18.80 9.17 -15.82
C HIS A 75 18.75 10.14 -17.01
N LYS A 76 18.94 11.45 -16.77
CA LYS A 76 19.19 12.42 -17.85
C LYS A 76 20.47 12.02 -18.57
N LYS A 77 20.39 11.12 -19.54
CA LYS A 77 21.40 11.00 -20.59
C LYS A 77 20.97 11.98 -21.68
N PHE A 78 21.72 13.07 -21.81
CA PHE A 78 21.73 13.87 -23.02
C PHE A 78 22.27 12.97 -24.15
N ALA A 79 21.41 12.18 -24.76
CA ALA A 79 21.70 11.50 -26.02
C ALA A 79 21.25 12.44 -27.15
N LYS A 80 22.25 12.97 -27.85
CA LYS A 80 22.13 13.88 -28.96
C LYS A 80 21.85 13.05 -30.20
N ASP A 81 20.57 12.75 -30.48
CA ASP A 81 20.16 12.22 -31.77
C ASP A 81 19.14 13.15 -32.42
N ILE A 82 19.51 13.56 -33.63
CA ILE A 82 18.87 14.54 -34.49
C ILE A 82 17.93 13.76 -35.43
N ASN A 83 16.61 13.92 -35.29
CA ASN A 83 15.66 14.32 -36.35
C ASN A 83 14.18 13.98 -36.05
N HIS A 84 13.33 14.98 -36.40
CA HIS A 84 11.89 15.00 -36.65
C HIS A 84 10.84 14.98 -35.49
N GLU A 85 10.46 16.20 -35.09
CA GLU A 85 9.09 16.73 -34.98
C GLU A 85 8.01 15.96 -34.20
N LEU A 86 8.01 16.18 -32.88
CA LEU A 86 6.88 16.79 -32.18
C LEU A 86 7.47 17.44 -30.93
N SER A 87 7.54 18.77 -30.87
CA SER A 87 8.15 19.49 -29.74
C SER A 87 7.44 19.09 -28.45
N SER A 88 8.08 18.23 -27.65
CA SER A 88 7.62 17.92 -26.31
C SER A 88 7.44 19.26 -25.57
N PRO A 89 6.31 19.52 -24.91
CA PRO A 89 6.14 20.75 -24.16
C PRO A 89 7.31 20.89 -23.18
N ASP A 90 7.82 22.12 -23.04
CA ASP A 90 8.85 22.46 -22.06
C ASP A 90 8.50 21.78 -20.72
N PRO A 91 9.40 20.99 -20.12
CA PRO A 91 9.14 20.28 -18.87
C PRO A 91 8.54 21.16 -17.77
N GLU A 92 8.91 22.44 -17.73
CA GLU A 92 8.35 23.42 -16.79
C GLU A 92 6.89 23.76 -17.13
N VAL A 93 6.56 23.95 -18.41
CA VAL A 93 5.19 24.20 -18.88
C VAL A 93 4.30 22.97 -18.64
N ALA A 94 4.83 21.77 -18.89
CA ALA A 94 4.13 20.52 -18.59
C ALA A 94 3.84 20.38 -17.10
N TYR A 95 4.80 20.72 -16.23
CA TYR A 95 4.62 20.71 -14.78
C TYR A 95 3.61 21.75 -14.29
N ARG A 96 3.65 22.98 -14.82
CA ARG A 96 2.65 24.01 -14.49
C ARG A 96 1.24 23.61 -14.92
N THR A 97 1.09 23.06 -16.12
CA THR A 97 -0.20 22.55 -16.61
C THR A 97 -0.71 21.42 -15.72
N TRP A 98 0.19 20.55 -15.28
CA TRP A 98 -0.13 19.47 -14.34
C TRP A 98 -0.59 19.99 -12.98
N LEU A 99 0.04 21.05 -12.44
CA LEU A 99 -0.39 21.70 -11.19
C LEU A 99 -1.78 22.35 -11.28
N LEU A 100 -2.25 22.73 -12.48
CA LEU A 100 -3.64 23.19 -12.65
C LEU A 100 -4.65 22.06 -12.41
N LYS A 101 -4.26 20.81 -12.74
CA LYS A 101 -5.09 19.62 -12.53
C LYS A 101 -4.91 19.04 -11.11
N TYR A 102 -3.71 19.15 -10.55
CA TYR A 102 -3.33 18.65 -9.24
C TYR A 102 -2.65 19.76 -8.43
N PRO A 103 -3.42 20.71 -7.87
CA PRO A 103 -2.85 21.86 -7.16
C PRO A 103 -1.99 21.44 -5.97
N SER A 104 -0.97 22.24 -5.65
CA SER A 104 -0.11 22.00 -4.49
C SER A 104 -0.93 22.01 -3.21
N ALA A 105 -0.81 20.97 -2.37
CA ALA A 105 -1.50 20.92 -1.08
C ALA A 105 -1.02 22.02 -0.11
N LEU A 106 0.23 22.51 -0.28
CA LEU A 106 0.74 23.67 0.46
C LEU A 106 0.05 24.96 0.00
N ALA A 107 -0.02 25.20 -1.31
CA ALA A 107 -0.69 26.39 -1.85
C ALA A 107 -2.21 26.36 -1.57
N SER A 108 -2.81 25.18 -1.52
CA SER A 108 -4.22 24.96 -1.19
C SER A 108 -4.47 24.68 0.30
N PHE A 109 -3.49 24.91 1.18
CA PHE A 109 -3.59 24.51 2.58
C PHE A 109 -4.79 25.16 3.29
N GLU A 110 -5.06 26.45 3.04
CA GLU A 110 -6.22 27.13 3.62
C GLU A 110 -7.55 26.48 3.21
N GLN A 111 -7.66 26.01 1.97
CA GLN A 111 -8.87 25.32 1.48
C GLN A 111 -9.05 23.98 2.19
N ILE A 112 -7.96 23.20 2.30
CA ILE A 112 -7.94 21.93 3.04
C ILE A 112 -8.31 22.15 4.51
N ALA A 113 -7.68 23.13 5.15
CA ALA A 113 -7.92 23.48 6.55
C ALA A 113 -9.35 23.99 6.80
N ASN A 114 -9.92 24.76 5.87
CA ASN A 114 -11.30 25.20 5.97
C ASN A 114 -12.29 24.03 5.85
N PHE A 115 -12.04 23.07 4.97
CA PHE A 115 -12.87 21.86 4.87
C PHE A 115 -12.72 20.95 6.11
N ALA A 116 -11.57 20.99 6.77
CA ALA A 116 -11.31 20.26 8.00
C ALA A 116 -11.98 20.87 9.25
N LYS A 117 -12.48 22.12 9.19
CA LYS A 117 -13.12 22.77 10.34
C LYS A 117 -14.35 21.97 10.80
N GLY A 118 -14.43 21.71 12.10
CA GLY A 118 -15.50 20.91 12.70
C GLY A 118 -15.36 19.41 12.49
N LYS A 119 -14.33 18.94 11.77
CA LYS A 119 -14.06 17.52 11.54
C LYS A 119 -12.80 17.05 12.30
N ARG A 120 -12.75 15.76 12.59
CA ARG A 120 -11.55 15.04 13.03
C ARG A 120 -10.73 14.68 11.80
N ILE A 121 -9.44 15.01 11.77
CA ILE A 121 -8.56 14.56 10.69
C ILE A 121 -7.99 13.19 11.04
N ALA A 122 -8.00 12.28 10.07
CA ALA A 122 -7.30 11.00 10.13
C ALA A 122 -6.21 10.99 9.05
N LEU A 123 -4.95 10.77 9.42
CA LEU A 123 -3.82 10.90 8.51
C LEU A 123 -3.25 9.53 8.13
N PHE A 124 -3.03 9.32 6.84
CA PHE A 124 -2.46 8.10 6.29
C PHE A 124 -1.26 8.47 5.42
N LEU A 125 -0.13 7.82 5.68
CA LEU A 125 1.14 8.16 5.06
C LEU A 125 1.75 6.91 4.44
N ASP A 126 2.10 6.97 3.17
CA ASP A 126 3.07 6.05 2.61
C ASP A 126 4.49 6.36 3.15
N TYR A 127 5.43 5.44 2.96
CA TYR A 127 6.78 5.56 3.49
C TYR A 127 7.83 5.95 2.43
N ASP A 128 8.12 5.05 1.48
CA ASP A 128 9.20 5.21 0.51
C ASP A 128 8.82 6.21 -0.59
N GLY A 129 9.57 7.29 -0.73
CA GLY A 129 9.23 8.37 -1.67
C GLY A 129 8.27 9.42 -1.11
N THR A 130 7.69 9.15 0.06
CA THR A 130 6.78 10.04 0.78
C THR A 130 7.40 10.64 2.04
N LEU A 131 7.74 9.79 3.03
CA LEU A 131 8.41 10.21 4.28
C LEU A 131 9.93 10.03 4.22
N SER A 132 10.39 9.08 3.41
CA SER A 132 11.81 8.85 3.14
C SER A 132 12.12 9.12 1.67
N PRO A 133 13.31 9.65 1.32
CA PRO A 133 13.74 9.70 -0.08
C PRO A 133 13.87 8.29 -0.68
N ILE A 134 13.75 8.21 -2.00
CA ILE A 134 14.06 6.99 -2.75
C ILE A 134 15.57 6.89 -2.92
N VAL A 135 16.15 5.83 -2.35
CA VAL A 135 17.60 5.57 -2.34
C VAL A 135 17.96 4.28 -3.09
N GLU A 136 19.21 4.12 -3.51
CA GLU A 136 19.64 2.93 -4.27
C GLU A 136 19.51 1.63 -3.49
N ASN A 137 19.97 1.62 -2.23
CA ASN A 137 19.80 0.49 -1.33
C ASN A 137 18.52 0.69 -0.50
N PRO A 138 17.48 -0.15 -0.65
CA PRO A 138 16.25 -0.02 0.12
C PRO A 138 16.45 -0.12 1.64
N ASP A 139 17.54 -0.72 2.11
CA ASP A 139 17.86 -0.78 3.54
C ASP A 139 18.35 0.54 4.12
N ASN A 140 18.67 1.52 3.27
CA ASN A 140 19.13 2.86 3.66
C ASN A 140 18.05 3.93 3.50
N ALA A 141 16.80 3.54 3.23
CA ALA A 141 15.68 4.47 3.03
C ALA A 141 15.16 4.98 4.39
N PHE A 142 16.00 5.68 5.13
CA PHE A 142 15.64 6.28 6.41
C PHE A 142 15.01 7.65 6.21
N MET A 143 13.92 7.93 6.94
CA MET A 143 13.45 9.31 7.11
C MET A 143 14.46 10.12 7.93
N SER A 144 14.53 11.43 7.71
CA SER A 144 15.35 12.32 8.53
C SER A 144 14.81 12.44 9.96
N ASP A 145 15.65 12.84 10.90
CA ASP A 145 15.23 13.10 12.29
C ASP A 145 14.18 14.23 12.39
N ASP A 146 14.28 15.23 11.50
CA ASP A 146 13.28 16.29 11.39
C ASP A 146 11.92 15.75 10.91
N MET A 147 11.93 14.86 9.91
CA MET A 147 10.70 14.20 9.44
C MET A 147 10.10 13.34 10.56
N ARG A 148 10.92 12.54 11.24
CA ARG A 148 10.49 11.73 12.38
C ARG A 148 9.86 12.58 13.47
N SER A 149 10.51 13.70 13.80
CA SER A 149 10.03 14.64 14.81
C SER A 149 8.69 15.26 14.43
N ILE A 150 8.47 15.63 13.16
CA ILE A 150 7.18 16.17 12.74
C ILE A 150 6.08 15.11 12.71
N VAL A 151 6.37 13.89 12.23
CA VAL A 151 5.38 12.79 12.21
C VAL A 151 4.93 12.47 13.63
N LYS A 152 5.88 12.41 14.58
CA LYS A 152 5.61 12.28 16.01
C LYS A 152 4.71 13.40 16.54
N GLU A 153 4.98 14.63 16.16
CA GLU A 153 4.19 15.79 16.61
C GLU A 153 2.77 15.76 16.03
N VAL A 154 2.61 15.45 14.74
CA VAL A 154 1.32 15.30 14.05
C VAL A 154 0.46 14.22 14.72
N ALA A 155 1.07 13.09 15.07
CA ALA A 155 0.39 11.96 15.71
C ALA A 155 -0.24 12.29 17.07
N LYS A 156 0.25 13.33 17.76
CA LYS A 156 -0.37 13.82 19.01
C LYS A 156 -1.74 14.45 18.79
N TYR A 157 -1.99 14.95 17.58
CA TYR A 157 -3.19 15.71 17.23
C TYR A 157 -4.16 14.94 16.35
N PHE A 158 -3.63 14.03 15.54
CA PHE A 158 -4.39 13.32 14.51
C PHE A 158 -4.03 11.83 14.56
N PRO A 159 -5.02 10.92 14.64
CA PRO A 159 -4.78 9.50 14.42
C PRO A 159 -4.00 9.31 13.10
N THR A 160 -2.80 8.74 13.20
CA THR A 160 -1.86 8.66 12.07
C THR A 160 -1.46 7.21 11.82
N ALA A 161 -1.56 6.76 10.57
CA ALA A 161 -1.17 5.43 10.15
C ALA A 161 -0.14 5.47 9.01
N ILE A 162 0.85 4.58 9.06
CA ILE A 162 1.77 4.33 7.94
C ILE A 162 1.31 3.08 7.18
N ILE A 163 1.09 3.23 5.87
CA ILE A 163 0.71 2.14 4.97
C ILE A 163 1.83 1.95 3.94
N SER A 164 2.59 0.87 4.07
CA SER A 164 3.81 0.64 3.27
C SER A 164 3.79 -0.70 2.53
N GLY A 165 4.52 -0.77 1.41
CA GLY A 165 4.86 -2.03 0.74
C GLY A 165 5.84 -2.90 1.54
N ARG A 166 6.65 -2.29 2.41
CA ARG A 166 7.56 -2.99 3.32
C ARG A 166 6.82 -3.84 4.33
N SER A 167 7.48 -4.86 4.90
CA SER A 167 6.92 -5.55 6.06
C SER A 167 6.66 -4.55 7.20
N ARG A 168 5.64 -4.83 8.00
CA ARG A 168 5.22 -3.95 9.09
C ARG A 168 6.35 -3.73 10.10
N ASP A 169 7.07 -4.80 10.43
CA ASP A 169 8.15 -4.75 11.41
C ASP A 169 9.33 -3.92 10.89
N LYS A 170 9.68 -4.04 9.60
CA LYS A 170 10.75 -3.25 8.97
C LYS A 170 10.42 -1.77 8.89
N VAL A 171 9.21 -1.41 8.45
CA VAL A 171 8.83 0.02 8.40
C VAL A 171 8.77 0.63 9.80
N TYR A 172 8.34 -0.12 10.82
CA TYR A 172 8.42 0.37 12.18
C TYR A 172 9.86 0.57 12.64
N GLU A 173 10.79 -0.33 12.35
CA GLU A 173 12.19 -0.17 12.74
C GLU A 173 12.79 1.11 12.15
N PHE A 174 12.39 1.47 10.94
CA PHE A 174 12.86 2.67 10.28
C PHE A 174 12.27 3.94 10.92
N VAL A 175 10.96 3.91 11.22
CA VAL A 175 10.21 5.05 11.77
C VAL A 175 10.47 5.24 13.26
N GLY A 176 10.44 4.17 14.04
CA GLY A 176 10.70 4.13 15.48
C GLY A 176 9.70 4.90 16.34
N LEU A 177 8.46 5.09 15.85
CA LEU A 177 7.42 5.84 16.57
C LEU A 177 6.32 4.93 17.04
N THR A 178 6.04 5.00 18.33
CA THR A 178 5.07 4.14 19.01
C THR A 178 3.65 4.62 18.81
N GLU A 179 3.43 5.92 18.73
CA GLU A 179 2.12 6.57 18.64
C GLU A 179 1.39 6.41 17.29
N LEU A 180 1.96 5.64 16.35
CA LEU A 180 1.41 5.43 15.02
C LEU A 180 0.78 4.04 14.85
N TYR A 181 -0.16 3.94 13.92
CA TYR A 181 -0.63 2.66 13.38
C TYR A 181 0.24 2.23 12.21
N TYR A 182 0.42 0.92 12.03
CA TYR A 182 1.27 0.37 10.97
C TYR A 182 0.55 -0.71 10.18
N ALA A 183 0.58 -0.56 8.86
CA ALA A 183 0.10 -1.49 7.87
C ALA A 183 1.24 -1.81 6.89
N GLY A 184 1.81 -2.99 7.00
CA GLY A 184 2.87 -3.47 6.11
C GLY A 184 2.34 -4.35 4.99
N SER A 185 3.24 -4.73 4.09
CA SER A 185 2.98 -5.64 2.96
C SER A 185 1.84 -5.15 2.07
N HIS A 186 1.84 -3.87 1.71
CA HIS A 186 0.74 -3.17 1.02
C HIS A 186 -0.60 -3.28 1.76
N GLY A 187 -0.55 -3.33 3.10
CA GLY A 187 -1.71 -3.43 3.96
C GLY A 187 -2.22 -4.84 4.22
N MET A 188 -1.48 -5.90 3.88
CA MET A 188 -1.83 -7.28 4.26
C MET A 188 -1.34 -7.70 5.65
N ASP A 189 -0.60 -6.83 6.36
CA ASP A 189 -0.20 -7.03 7.75
C ASP A 189 -0.45 -5.75 8.55
N ILE A 190 -1.65 -5.65 9.13
CA ILE A 190 -2.10 -4.44 9.85
C ILE A 190 -2.13 -4.73 11.34
N MET A 191 -1.61 -3.81 12.13
CA MET A 191 -1.74 -3.83 13.59
C MET A 191 -2.80 -2.83 14.05
N CYS A 192 -3.76 -3.32 14.83
CA CYS A 192 -4.86 -2.52 15.36
C CYS A 192 -5.01 -2.67 16.87
N PRO A 193 -5.58 -1.66 17.55
CA PRO A 193 -5.98 -1.77 18.95
C PRO A 193 -6.92 -2.96 19.18
N VAL A 194 -6.85 -3.56 20.36
CA VAL A 194 -7.82 -4.57 20.78
C VAL A 194 -9.18 -3.90 20.95
N ARG A 195 -10.16 -4.32 20.15
CA ARG A 195 -11.56 -3.93 20.34
C ARG A 195 -12.30 -5.02 21.08
N GLN A 196 -13.09 -4.64 22.09
CA GLN A 196 -14.00 -5.53 22.80
C GLN A 196 -15.31 -5.79 22.05
N SER A 197 -15.59 -5.06 20.95
CA SER A 197 -16.85 -5.18 20.22
C SER A 197 -16.64 -5.34 18.71
N VAL A 198 -17.22 -6.43 18.20
CA VAL A 198 -17.62 -6.75 16.81
C VAL A 198 -16.72 -7.68 15.96
N SER A 199 -15.46 -7.96 16.30
CA SER A 199 -14.60 -8.83 15.45
C SER A 199 -13.80 -9.94 16.13
N ASP A 200 -14.27 -10.48 17.26
CA ASP A 200 -13.75 -11.76 17.79
C ASP A 200 -13.95 -12.96 16.81
N TYR A 201 -14.62 -12.74 15.67
CA TYR A 201 -14.90 -13.74 14.64
C TYR A 201 -14.33 -13.43 13.25
N ASP A 202 -13.61 -12.32 13.03
CA ASP A 202 -12.89 -12.19 11.75
C ASP A 202 -11.73 -13.18 11.76
N ARG A 203 -11.82 -14.20 10.91
CA ARG A 203 -10.80 -15.26 10.79
C ARG A 203 -9.41 -14.71 10.45
N ASN A 204 -9.35 -13.50 9.90
CA ASN A 204 -8.11 -12.81 9.56
C ASN A 204 -7.52 -12.02 10.72
N CYS A 205 -8.27 -11.80 11.81
CA CYS A 205 -7.80 -11.16 13.03
C CYS A 205 -7.19 -12.20 13.98
N ILE A 206 -5.96 -11.94 14.42
CA ILE A 206 -5.26 -12.77 15.40
C ILE A 206 -4.82 -11.91 16.58
N LYS A 207 -5.04 -12.41 17.80
CA LYS A 207 -4.48 -11.82 19.01
C LYS A 207 -2.97 -11.98 18.99
N SER A 208 -2.27 -10.93 19.35
CA SER A 208 -0.82 -10.87 19.43
C SER A 208 -0.41 -9.92 20.56
N THR A 209 0.89 -9.76 20.75
CA THR A 209 1.47 -8.91 21.80
C THR A 209 2.55 -8.06 21.18
N ASP A 210 2.54 -6.78 21.44
CA ASP A 210 3.49 -5.85 20.85
C ASP A 210 4.86 -5.80 21.59
N LYS A 211 5.80 -4.92 21.19
CA LYS A 211 7.21 -4.81 21.75
C LYS A 211 7.18 -4.37 23.20
N GLN A 212 6.10 -3.74 23.63
CA GLN A 212 5.91 -3.27 24.99
C GLN A 212 5.12 -4.30 25.83
N GLY A 213 4.70 -5.41 25.21
CA GLY A 213 3.96 -6.49 25.86
C GLY A 213 2.45 -6.24 25.98
N ASN A 214 1.89 -5.22 25.32
CA ASN A 214 0.44 -5.03 25.33
C ASN A 214 -0.24 -5.94 24.31
N GLU A 215 -1.46 -6.35 24.61
CA GLU A 215 -2.29 -7.11 23.68
C GLU A 215 -2.68 -6.23 22.48
N VAL A 216 -2.51 -6.77 21.27
CA VAL A 216 -2.87 -6.12 20.00
C VAL A 216 -3.55 -7.13 19.09
N ASN A 217 -4.34 -6.64 18.14
CA ASN A 217 -4.90 -7.47 17.08
C ASN A 217 -4.12 -7.27 15.78
N LEU A 218 -3.75 -8.36 15.12
CA LEU A 218 -3.19 -8.32 13.78
C LEU A 218 -4.24 -8.77 12.77
N PHE A 219 -4.46 -7.96 11.76
CA PHE A 219 -5.29 -8.31 10.63
C PHE A 219 -4.41 -8.74 9.45
N GLN A 220 -4.59 -10.00 9.02
CA GLN A 220 -3.77 -10.66 8.01
C GLN A 220 -4.65 -11.44 7.01
N PRO A 221 -5.22 -10.76 5.99
CA PRO A 221 -6.18 -11.36 5.06
C PRO A 221 -5.54 -12.41 4.14
N ALA A 222 -4.20 -12.45 4.06
CA ALA A 222 -3.45 -13.38 3.23
C ALA A 222 -2.68 -14.42 4.06
N ARG A 223 -3.01 -14.63 5.34
CA ARG A 223 -2.23 -15.48 6.26
C ARG A 223 -1.92 -16.89 5.72
N GLU A 224 -2.87 -17.50 5.02
CA GLU A 224 -2.70 -18.84 4.44
C GLU A 224 -1.59 -18.93 3.38
N PHE A 225 -1.15 -17.80 2.81
CA PHE A 225 -0.11 -17.73 1.80
C PHE A 225 1.32 -17.71 2.38
N LEU A 226 1.51 -17.49 3.68
CA LEU A 226 2.85 -17.36 4.28
C LEU A 226 3.79 -18.52 3.90
N PRO A 227 3.40 -19.81 4.03
CA PRO A 227 4.29 -20.91 3.66
C PRO A 227 4.62 -20.95 2.15
N MET A 228 3.74 -20.42 1.31
CA MET A 228 3.98 -20.32 -0.13
C MET A 228 4.95 -19.17 -0.43
N ILE A 229 4.78 -18.03 0.23
CA ILE A 229 5.66 -16.87 0.10
C ILE A 229 7.10 -17.23 0.50
N ASP A 230 7.29 -17.94 1.61
CA ASP A 230 8.64 -18.35 2.04
C ASP A 230 9.33 -19.30 1.04
N LYS A 231 8.56 -20.21 0.43
CA LYS A 231 9.06 -21.09 -0.65
C LYS A 231 9.45 -20.31 -1.90
N VAL A 232 8.63 -19.33 -2.28
CA VAL A 232 8.90 -18.47 -3.43
C VAL A 232 10.11 -17.60 -3.17
N TYR A 233 10.22 -16.98 -1.99
CA TYR A 233 11.39 -16.23 -1.56
C TYR A 233 12.67 -17.07 -1.69
N SER A 234 12.70 -18.26 -1.09
CA SER A 234 13.85 -19.17 -1.16
C SER A 234 14.21 -19.54 -2.61
N SER A 235 13.20 -19.75 -3.46
CA SER A 235 13.40 -20.04 -4.88
C SER A 235 14.00 -18.85 -5.63
N LEU A 236 13.47 -17.64 -5.38
CA LEU A 236 13.92 -16.40 -6.01
C LEU A 236 15.34 -16.01 -5.60
N VAL A 237 15.72 -16.22 -4.33
CA VAL A 237 17.10 -16.04 -3.87
C VAL A 237 18.04 -16.93 -4.69
N ARG A 238 17.77 -18.24 -4.75
CA ARG A 238 18.62 -19.19 -5.47
C ARG A 238 18.74 -18.90 -6.97
N ILE A 239 17.65 -18.56 -7.64
CA ILE A 239 17.67 -18.32 -9.10
C ILE A 239 18.23 -16.95 -9.49
N THR A 240 18.50 -16.06 -8.53
CA THR A 240 19.08 -14.74 -8.81
C THR A 240 20.49 -14.57 -8.23
N GLU A 241 21.02 -15.58 -7.54
CA GLU A 241 22.30 -15.53 -6.81
C GLU A 241 23.52 -15.22 -7.70
N ASP A 242 23.48 -15.66 -8.96
CA ASP A 242 24.53 -15.45 -9.97
C ASP A 242 24.42 -14.10 -10.69
N ILE A 243 23.32 -13.36 -10.51
CA ILE A 243 23.10 -12.08 -11.16
C ILE A 243 23.61 -10.95 -10.25
N LYS A 244 24.80 -10.45 -10.55
CA LYS A 244 25.41 -9.34 -9.81
C LYS A 244 24.46 -8.13 -9.73
N GLY A 245 24.22 -7.68 -8.50
CA GLY A 245 23.38 -6.52 -8.19
C GLY A 245 21.89 -6.82 -8.02
N ALA A 246 21.43 -8.05 -8.29
CA ALA A 246 20.07 -8.49 -7.98
C ALA A 246 19.98 -8.79 -6.48
N THR A 247 18.91 -8.35 -5.83
CA THR A 247 18.64 -8.67 -4.42
C THR A 247 17.19 -9.07 -4.23
N VAL A 248 16.93 -10.01 -3.33
CA VAL A 248 15.59 -10.50 -3.02
C VAL A 248 15.26 -10.20 -1.57
N GLU A 249 14.12 -9.57 -1.33
CA GLU A 249 13.65 -9.14 -0.02
C GLU A 249 12.32 -9.84 0.31
N ASN A 250 12.20 -10.35 1.55
CA ASN A 250 10.96 -10.90 2.07
C ASN A 250 10.24 -9.86 2.94
N ASN A 251 9.14 -9.33 2.41
CA ASN A 251 8.24 -8.39 3.08
C ASN A 251 6.99 -9.11 3.64
N LYS A 252 7.12 -10.36 4.10
CA LYS A 252 6.09 -11.21 4.73
C LYS A 252 4.96 -11.66 3.79
N PHE A 253 4.15 -10.74 3.27
CA PHE A 253 3.13 -11.04 2.24
C PHE A 253 3.53 -10.52 0.85
N CYS A 254 4.77 -10.08 0.69
CA CYS A 254 5.32 -9.64 -0.59
C CYS A 254 6.77 -10.10 -0.69
N VAL A 255 7.19 -10.62 -1.84
CA VAL A 255 8.60 -10.84 -2.16
C VAL A 255 9.01 -9.84 -3.22
N SER A 256 10.07 -9.09 -2.96
CA SER A 256 10.56 -8.05 -3.85
C SER A 256 11.89 -8.45 -4.46
N VAL A 257 11.98 -8.52 -5.78
CA VAL A 257 13.24 -8.73 -6.53
C VAL A 257 13.68 -7.39 -7.09
N HIS A 258 14.69 -6.81 -6.46
CA HIS A 258 15.26 -5.53 -6.86
C HIS A 258 16.29 -5.75 -7.96
N TYR A 259 16.15 -4.99 -9.05
CA TYR A 259 17.07 -5.04 -10.18
C TYR A 259 17.73 -3.68 -10.46
N ARG A 260 17.67 -2.78 -9.48
CA ARG A 260 18.17 -1.41 -9.62
C ARG A 260 19.66 -1.34 -9.92
N ASN A 261 20.42 -2.22 -9.26
CA ASN A 261 21.88 -2.30 -9.34
C ASN A 261 22.34 -3.40 -10.30
N VAL A 262 21.41 -4.01 -11.04
CA VAL A 262 21.71 -5.02 -12.06
C VAL A 262 22.06 -4.30 -13.36
N ASP A 263 23.09 -4.80 -14.04
CA ASP A 263 23.44 -4.36 -15.39
C ASP A 263 22.21 -4.46 -16.32
N GLN A 264 21.96 -3.42 -17.12
CA GLN A 264 20.78 -3.34 -17.97
C GLN A 264 20.67 -4.52 -18.95
N ASP A 265 21.79 -5.09 -19.39
CA ASP A 265 21.83 -6.25 -20.28
C ASP A 265 21.26 -7.51 -19.60
N ASN A 266 21.29 -7.56 -18.27
CA ASN A 266 20.79 -8.68 -17.45
C ASN A 266 19.35 -8.51 -16.97
N TRP A 267 18.70 -7.35 -17.20
CA TRP A 267 17.31 -7.13 -16.75
C TRP A 267 16.33 -8.14 -17.33
N LYS A 268 16.52 -8.50 -18.61
CA LYS A 268 15.73 -9.53 -19.28
C LYS A 268 15.82 -10.86 -18.54
N SER A 269 17.04 -11.26 -18.17
CA SER A 269 17.30 -12.52 -17.49
C SER A 269 16.65 -12.55 -16.11
N VAL A 270 16.79 -11.48 -15.30
CA VAL A 270 16.08 -11.36 -14.01
C VAL A 270 14.59 -11.58 -14.21
N GLY A 271 14.03 -10.94 -15.23
CA GLY A 271 12.63 -11.03 -15.55
C GLY A 271 12.10 -12.41 -15.87
N GLU A 272 12.73 -13.05 -16.84
CA GLU A 272 12.37 -14.38 -17.31
C GLU A 272 12.46 -15.39 -16.15
N ARG A 273 13.54 -15.32 -15.36
CA ARG A 273 13.73 -16.21 -14.21
C ARG A 273 12.65 -16.01 -13.14
N VAL A 274 12.30 -14.77 -12.80
CA VAL A 274 11.21 -14.47 -11.85
C VAL A 274 9.89 -14.98 -12.40
N GLN A 275 9.58 -14.69 -13.67
CA GLN A 275 8.34 -15.11 -14.30
C GLN A 275 8.20 -16.64 -14.33
N ASP A 276 9.28 -17.37 -14.59
CA ASP A 276 9.29 -18.84 -14.61
C ASP A 276 9.04 -19.46 -13.23
N VAL A 277 9.47 -18.80 -12.16
CA VAL A 277 9.06 -19.19 -10.80
C VAL A 277 7.57 -18.95 -10.62
N ILE A 278 7.06 -17.77 -10.99
CA ILE A 278 5.66 -17.38 -10.72
C ILE A 278 4.64 -18.16 -11.55
N LYS A 279 4.99 -18.65 -12.75
CA LYS A 279 4.14 -19.58 -13.53
C LYS A 279 3.71 -20.83 -12.75
N LYS A 280 4.48 -21.23 -11.73
CA LYS A 280 4.18 -22.39 -10.87
C LYS A 280 3.20 -22.06 -9.73
N TYR A 281 2.88 -20.79 -9.52
CA TYR A 281 2.08 -20.29 -8.41
C TYR A 281 0.95 -19.37 -8.92
N PRO A 282 -0.13 -19.91 -9.52
CA PRO A 282 -1.21 -19.11 -10.13
C PRO A 282 -1.98 -18.26 -9.11
N SER A 283 -1.87 -18.57 -7.83
CA SER A 283 -2.46 -17.80 -6.73
C SER A 283 -1.61 -16.60 -6.28
N LEU A 284 -0.48 -16.35 -6.95
CA LEU A 284 0.36 -15.17 -6.75
C LEU A 284 0.30 -14.27 -7.99
N ARG A 285 0.49 -12.98 -7.76
CA ARG A 285 0.55 -11.96 -8.81
C ARG A 285 1.92 -11.31 -8.81
N LEU A 286 2.47 -11.13 -10.01
CA LEU A 286 3.66 -10.34 -10.28
C LEU A 286 3.25 -8.90 -10.64
N THR A 287 3.73 -7.92 -9.89
CA THR A 287 3.61 -6.49 -10.16
C THR A 287 4.99 -5.86 -10.33
N GLN A 288 5.04 -4.68 -10.93
CA GLN A 288 6.27 -3.94 -11.17
C GLN A 288 6.20 -2.60 -10.45
N GLY A 289 7.21 -2.32 -9.64
CA GLY A 289 7.47 -1.04 -8.99
C GLY A 289 8.71 -0.37 -9.58
N ARG A 290 9.23 0.68 -8.92
CA ARG A 290 10.37 1.47 -9.41
C ARG A 290 11.70 0.68 -9.33
N LYS A 291 12.05 -0.03 -10.41
CA LYS A 291 13.19 -0.96 -10.50
C LYS A 291 13.11 -2.16 -9.54
N VAL A 292 11.88 -2.65 -9.32
CA VAL A 292 11.59 -3.80 -8.46
C VAL A 292 10.44 -4.61 -9.04
N LEU A 293 10.52 -5.93 -8.89
CA LEU A 293 9.45 -6.87 -9.20
C LEU A 293 8.85 -7.35 -7.90
N GLU A 294 7.55 -7.20 -7.72
CA GLU A 294 6.85 -7.54 -6.49
C GLU A 294 5.95 -8.75 -6.71
N ILE A 295 6.05 -9.73 -5.83
CA ILE A 295 5.28 -10.96 -5.88
C ILE A 295 4.41 -11.01 -4.64
N ARG A 296 3.09 -10.98 -4.83
CA ARG A 296 2.12 -10.92 -3.74
C ARG A 296 0.95 -11.89 -3.93
N PRO A 297 0.27 -12.32 -2.87
CA PRO A 297 -0.98 -13.07 -2.97
C PRO A 297 -1.98 -12.39 -3.89
N ALA A 298 -2.59 -13.16 -4.80
CA ALA A 298 -3.60 -12.67 -5.73
C ALA A 298 -4.98 -12.61 -5.07
N ILE A 299 -5.06 -11.89 -3.95
CA ILE A 299 -6.31 -11.63 -3.24
C ILE A 299 -6.86 -10.26 -3.61
N ASN A 300 -8.16 -10.06 -3.41
CA ASN A 300 -8.81 -8.77 -3.61
C ASN A 300 -8.51 -7.86 -2.41
N TRP A 301 -7.26 -7.41 -2.28
CA TRP A 301 -6.76 -6.53 -1.22
C TRP A 301 -5.69 -5.58 -1.75
N ASP A 302 -5.75 -4.33 -1.32
CA ASP A 302 -4.86 -3.23 -1.73
C ASP A 302 -4.77 -2.17 -0.62
N LYS A 303 -3.95 -1.12 -0.83
CA LYS A 303 -3.78 -0.03 0.13
C LYS A 303 -5.08 0.75 0.37
N GLY A 304 -5.99 0.79 -0.62
CA GLY A 304 -7.32 1.39 -0.45
C GLY A 304 -8.18 0.60 0.53
N LYS A 305 -8.19 -0.73 0.44
CA LYS A 305 -8.88 -1.57 1.44
C LYS A 305 -8.24 -1.50 2.82
N ALA A 306 -6.92 -1.38 2.88
CA ALA A 306 -6.22 -1.18 4.15
C ALA A 306 -6.61 0.15 4.80
N LEU A 307 -6.73 1.22 4.02
CA LEU A 307 -7.26 2.52 4.46
C LEU A 307 -8.70 2.38 5.00
N GLU A 308 -9.60 1.73 4.26
CA GLU A 308 -10.99 1.52 4.70
C GLU A 308 -11.05 0.72 6.01
N PHE A 309 -10.27 -0.37 6.09
CA PHE A 309 -10.17 -1.20 7.28
C PHE A 309 -9.66 -0.43 8.49
N LEU A 310 -8.65 0.43 8.32
CA LEU A 310 -8.12 1.27 9.39
C LEU A 310 -9.14 2.33 9.84
N LEU A 311 -9.85 2.98 8.91
CA LEU A 311 -10.90 3.93 9.25
C LEU A 311 -11.99 3.25 10.08
N GLU A 312 -12.42 2.05 9.70
CA GLU A 312 -13.43 1.29 10.44
C GLU A 312 -12.91 0.85 11.81
N SER A 313 -11.68 0.31 11.85
CA SER A 313 -11.03 -0.18 13.07
C SER A 313 -10.68 0.92 14.07
N LEU A 314 -10.65 2.18 13.64
CA LEU A 314 -10.37 3.33 14.49
C LEU A 314 -11.62 4.17 14.81
N ASP A 315 -12.80 3.78 14.31
CA ASP A 315 -14.08 4.51 14.49
C ASP A 315 -14.02 5.90 13.84
N LEU A 316 -13.43 5.91 12.65
CA LEU A 316 -13.15 7.08 11.82
C LEU A 316 -13.81 6.97 10.43
N SER A 317 -14.75 6.03 10.24
CA SER A 317 -15.43 5.81 8.96
C SER A 317 -16.50 6.85 8.61
N ASN A 318 -16.98 7.63 9.58
CA ASN A 318 -18.05 8.59 9.34
C ASN A 318 -17.51 9.85 8.63
N CYS A 319 -17.93 10.03 7.38
CA CYS A 319 -17.42 11.08 6.49
C CYS A 319 -17.95 12.49 6.86
N ASP A 320 -19.01 12.55 7.67
CA ASP A 320 -19.61 13.82 8.10
C ASP A 320 -18.72 14.53 9.13
N ASP A 321 -18.14 13.78 10.07
CA ASP A 321 -17.29 14.31 11.15
C ASP A 321 -15.81 13.95 10.98
N VAL A 322 -15.42 13.15 9.99
CA VAL A 322 -14.01 12.78 9.74
C VAL A 322 -13.55 13.22 8.36
N LEU A 323 -12.31 13.74 8.31
CA LEU A 323 -11.56 14.03 7.09
C LEU A 323 -10.31 13.14 7.02
N PRO A 324 -10.35 11.99 6.33
CA PRO A 324 -9.15 11.26 5.95
C PRO A 324 -8.30 12.04 4.94
N ILE A 325 -7.00 12.11 5.22
CA ILE A 325 -5.98 12.63 4.29
C ILE A 325 -4.96 11.52 4.07
N TYR A 326 -4.74 11.15 2.81
CA TYR A 326 -3.73 10.15 2.43
C TYR A 326 -2.63 10.81 1.60
N VAL A 327 -1.37 10.59 1.96
CA VAL A 327 -0.19 11.10 1.22
C VAL A 327 0.63 9.92 0.70
N GLY A 328 0.92 9.89 -0.61
CA GLY A 328 1.68 8.81 -1.23
C GLY A 328 2.31 9.15 -2.58
N ASP A 329 3.33 8.41 -3.01
CA ASP A 329 4.16 8.73 -4.18
C ASP A 329 4.01 7.72 -5.34
N ASP A 330 3.37 6.58 -5.09
CA ASP A 330 3.51 5.39 -5.92
C ASP A 330 2.18 4.94 -6.54
N ARG A 331 2.27 3.93 -7.42
CA ARG A 331 1.09 3.39 -8.10
C ARG A 331 0.14 2.69 -7.13
N THR A 332 0.65 2.10 -6.04
CA THR A 332 -0.20 1.40 -5.07
C THR A 332 -0.99 2.37 -4.19
N ASP A 333 -0.52 3.61 -4.03
CA ASP A 333 -1.26 4.67 -3.34
C ASP A 333 -2.49 5.17 -4.12
N GLU A 334 -2.51 4.98 -5.44
CA GLU A 334 -3.67 5.27 -6.29
C GLU A 334 -4.93 4.48 -5.88
N ASP A 335 -4.76 3.33 -5.25
CA ASP A 335 -5.88 2.55 -4.72
C ASP A 335 -6.52 3.28 -3.52
N ALA A 336 -5.71 3.90 -2.65
CA ALA A 336 -6.19 4.73 -1.54
C ALA A 336 -6.80 6.05 -2.01
N PHE A 337 -6.17 6.73 -2.97
CA PHE A 337 -6.74 7.95 -3.55
C PHE A 337 -8.09 7.70 -4.23
N LYS A 338 -8.23 6.55 -4.90
CA LYS A 338 -9.49 6.12 -5.52
C LYS A 338 -10.62 6.06 -4.49
N VAL A 339 -10.38 5.37 -3.37
CA VAL A 339 -11.36 5.21 -2.29
C VAL A 339 -11.82 6.57 -1.78
N LEU A 340 -10.89 7.48 -1.48
CA LEU A 340 -11.22 8.81 -0.96
C LEU A 340 -12.03 9.65 -1.94
N ARG A 341 -11.68 9.59 -3.24
CA ARG A 341 -12.38 10.31 -4.30
C ARG A 341 -13.77 9.75 -4.57
N GLU A 342 -13.91 8.43 -4.69
CA GLU A 342 -15.20 7.80 -5.00
C GLU A 342 -16.21 7.93 -3.86
N ARG A 343 -15.73 7.90 -2.61
CA ARG A 343 -16.56 8.15 -1.42
C ARG A 343 -16.81 9.64 -1.17
N ASN A 344 -16.11 10.54 -1.88
CA ASN A 344 -16.09 11.97 -1.64
C ASN A 344 -15.87 12.33 -0.16
N CYS A 345 -15.01 11.57 0.52
CA CYS A 345 -14.88 11.60 1.97
C CYS A 345 -13.53 12.10 2.45
N GLY A 346 -12.60 12.44 1.56
CA GLY A 346 -11.33 13.03 1.96
C GLY A 346 -10.38 13.30 0.82
N TYR A 347 -9.13 13.59 1.16
CA TYR A 347 -8.14 14.08 0.22
C TYR A 347 -6.96 13.13 0.05
N GLY A 348 -6.78 12.63 -1.17
CA GLY A 348 -5.51 12.08 -1.62
C GLY A 348 -4.55 13.19 -2.04
N ILE A 349 -3.29 13.08 -1.63
CA ILE A 349 -2.20 13.98 -1.96
C ILE A 349 -1.07 13.15 -2.61
N PHE A 350 -0.79 13.41 -3.88
CA PHE A 350 0.21 12.67 -4.64
C PHE A 350 1.58 13.34 -4.62
N VAL A 351 2.62 12.60 -4.25
CA VAL A 351 3.99 13.08 -4.15
C VAL A 351 4.75 12.79 -5.43
N SER A 352 5.07 13.82 -6.22
CA SER A 352 5.82 13.63 -7.47
C SER A 352 6.50 14.91 -7.97
N LYS A 353 7.77 14.76 -8.37
CA LYS A 353 8.54 15.79 -9.08
C LYS A 353 8.20 15.92 -10.56
N SER A 354 7.47 14.94 -11.10
CA SER A 354 7.20 14.80 -12.53
C SER A 354 5.70 14.68 -12.79
N PRO A 355 5.16 15.30 -13.86
CA PRO A 355 3.75 15.16 -14.22
C PRO A 355 3.35 13.70 -14.42
N LYS A 356 2.32 13.25 -13.68
CA LYS A 356 1.72 11.92 -13.82
C LYS A 356 0.23 11.98 -13.54
N GLU A 357 -0.54 11.15 -14.24
CA GLU A 357 -1.95 10.99 -13.93
C GLU A 357 -2.14 10.37 -12.55
N SER A 358 -3.11 10.88 -11.80
CA SER A 358 -3.39 10.46 -10.43
C SER A 358 -4.87 10.66 -10.09
N LYS A 359 -5.37 9.88 -9.14
CA LYS A 359 -6.68 10.08 -8.51
C LYS A 359 -6.61 10.99 -7.29
N ALA A 360 -5.44 11.48 -6.91
CA ALA A 360 -5.28 12.47 -5.85
C ALA A 360 -5.94 13.81 -6.22
N TYR A 361 -6.41 14.55 -5.21
CA TYR A 361 -6.95 15.90 -5.37
C TYR A 361 -5.85 16.95 -5.42
N TYR A 362 -4.79 16.72 -4.63
CA TYR A 362 -3.67 17.63 -4.51
C TYR A 362 -2.36 16.93 -4.82
N SER A 363 -1.31 17.71 -4.99
CA SER A 363 0.05 17.22 -5.14
C SER A 363 1.00 17.85 -4.14
N LEU A 364 2.11 17.16 -3.89
CA LEU A 364 3.32 17.69 -3.27
C LEU A 364 4.50 17.26 -4.13
N ARG A 365 5.57 18.03 -4.12
CA ARG A 365 6.70 17.76 -5.03
C ARG A 365 7.55 16.58 -4.58
N ASP A 366 7.87 16.52 -3.28
CA ASP A 366 8.80 15.54 -2.71
C ASP A 366 8.68 15.46 -1.17
N PRO A 367 9.46 14.60 -0.49
CA PRO A 367 9.40 14.46 0.96
C PRO A 367 9.63 15.76 1.75
N ALA A 368 10.31 16.77 1.20
CA ALA A 368 10.48 18.04 1.91
C ALA A 368 9.16 18.81 1.98
N GLU A 369 8.41 18.88 0.88
CA GLU A 369 7.07 19.48 0.87
C GLU A 369 6.06 18.68 1.70
N VAL A 370 6.21 17.35 1.80
CA VAL A 370 5.45 16.52 2.75
C VAL A 370 5.70 16.99 4.18
N MET A 371 6.96 17.17 4.57
CA MET A 371 7.31 17.68 5.91
C MET A 371 6.68 19.06 6.17
N GLU A 372 6.73 19.97 5.20
CA GLU A 372 6.13 21.31 5.33
C GLU A 372 4.60 21.26 5.47
N PHE A 373 3.95 20.36 4.75
CA PHE A 373 2.50 20.16 4.85
C PHE A 373 2.12 19.65 6.24
N LEU A 374 2.88 18.68 6.77
CA LEU A 374 2.72 18.17 8.13
C LEU A 374 2.94 19.27 9.18
N LYS A 375 3.95 20.13 9.01
CA LYS A 375 4.20 21.32 9.86
C LYS A 375 3.00 22.28 9.84
N SER A 376 2.40 22.48 8.67
CA SER A 376 1.24 23.35 8.49
C SER A 376 0.03 22.80 9.24
N LEU A 377 -0.22 21.48 9.18
CA LEU A 377 -1.28 20.82 9.95
C LEU A 377 -1.11 21.00 11.47
N VAL A 378 0.11 20.80 11.98
CA VAL A 378 0.41 20.99 13.41
C VAL A 378 0.17 22.44 13.82
N THR A 379 0.67 23.39 13.03
CA THR A 379 0.54 24.83 13.31
C THR A 379 -0.93 25.24 13.33
N TRP A 380 -1.69 24.82 12.33
CA TRP A 380 -3.13 25.07 12.24
C TRP A 380 -3.89 24.51 13.45
N LYS A 381 -3.57 23.28 13.89
CA LYS A 381 -4.24 22.69 15.05
C LYS A 381 -3.90 23.40 16.35
N LYS A 382 -2.66 23.83 16.54
CA LYS A 382 -2.23 24.61 17.71
C LYS A 382 -2.94 25.96 17.77
N SER A 383 -3.03 26.66 16.63
CA SER A 383 -3.74 27.94 16.55
C SER A 383 -5.26 27.83 16.71
N SER A 384 -5.84 26.68 16.37
CA SER A 384 -7.29 26.42 16.54
C SER A 384 -7.67 25.90 17.94
N ALA A 385 -6.68 25.60 18.78
CA ALA A 385 -6.87 25.17 20.16
C ALA A 385 -6.69 26.32 21.19
N LEU A 386 -6.18 27.46 20.72
CA LEU A 386 -6.22 28.76 21.39
C LEU A 386 -7.53 29.44 21.04
#